data_AF-A0A7J8N2P1-F1
#
_entry.id   AF-A0A7J8N2P1-F1
#
_cell.length_a   1.000
_cell.length_b   1.000
_cell.length_c   1.000
_cell.angle_alpha   90.00
_cell.angle_beta   90.00
_cell.angle_gamma   90.00
#
_symmetry.space_group_name_H-M   'P 1'
#
loop_
_entity.id
_entity.type
_entity.pdbx_description
1 polymer ?
#
loop_
_entity_poly.entity_id
_entity_poly.type
_entity_poly.pdbx_seq_one_letter_code
_entity_poly.pdbx_strand_id
1 'polypeptide(L)'
;MNNKTKFKYQKVNFTHFILNLSLNTVFHNCERARDESRSNRERKRDARSGGASCSKHCHPFEKARLGDSVASKWLQGTITRPYNPSQDLPVPDRPARLTNVKLVSPSLMPKLGKAGSLQSRQAIVHSLVHTESWAIDLSWDIIARFGKKEAMPREFSTYFVKVAQDEGRHFSLLAARLKELGSSYGALPAHDGLWDSAIATSKDLLARLAIEHCVHEARGLDVLPTTVSRFRNGGDDDTADLLERVVYAEEITHCAAGVKWLKYLCLRSRNPSLYQDILALEESEAGRSETQMDKESEEVIQKFHAIVRTHFRGPLKPPFNESKESCWLRPSVV
;
A
#
# COMPACT_ATOMS: atom_id res chain seq x y z
N MET A 1 -61.92 -3.91 3.03
CA MET A 1 -61.10 -4.74 3.94
C MET A 1 -59.94 -5.33 3.15
N ASN A 2 -58.71 -5.08 3.62
CA ASN A 2 -57.44 -5.77 3.35
C ASN A 2 -57.17 -6.42 1.98
N ASN A 3 -56.24 -5.82 1.23
CA ASN A 3 -55.23 -6.59 0.49
C ASN A 3 -53.84 -6.09 0.87
N LYS A 4 -53.19 -6.80 1.81
CA LYS A 4 -51.79 -6.58 2.19
C LYS A 4 -50.88 -7.33 1.22
N THR A 5 -50.29 -6.60 0.27
CA THR A 5 -49.18 -7.09 -0.55
C THR A 5 -47.93 -7.18 0.31
N LYS A 6 -47.52 -8.39 0.70
CA LYS A 6 -46.22 -8.66 1.34
C LYS A 6 -45.11 -8.45 0.31
N PHE A 7 -44.43 -7.30 0.36
CA PHE A 7 -43.09 -7.18 -0.22
C PHE A 7 -42.10 -7.93 0.66
N LYS A 8 -41.63 -9.09 0.19
CA LYS A 8 -40.45 -9.76 0.75
C LYS A 8 -39.22 -8.93 0.37
N TYR A 9 -38.64 -8.21 1.33
CA TYR A 9 -37.28 -7.69 1.22
C TYR A 9 -36.31 -8.87 1.18
N GLN A 10 -35.76 -9.14 0.00
CA GLN A 10 -34.64 -10.05 -0.17
C GLN A 10 -33.37 -9.28 0.24
N LYS A 11 -32.89 -9.52 1.47
CA LYS A 11 -31.56 -9.09 1.94
C LYS A 11 -30.51 -9.76 1.08
N VAL A 12 -30.09 -9.10 -0.01
CA VAL A 12 -28.87 -9.46 -0.73
C VAL A 12 -27.70 -8.85 0.03
N ASN A 13 -26.77 -9.69 0.48
CA ASN A 13 -25.62 -9.36 1.32
C ASN A 13 -24.73 -8.25 0.71
N PHE A 14 -24.90 -7.02 1.19
CA PHE A 14 -24.19 -5.81 0.75
C PHE A 14 -22.67 -5.84 1.06
N THR A 15 -22.25 -6.68 2.01
CA THR A 15 -20.84 -6.87 2.40
C THR A 15 -19.99 -7.52 1.31
N HIS A 16 -20.63 -8.32 0.45
CA HIS A 16 -19.98 -9.13 -0.58
C HIS A 16 -19.51 -8.29 -1.80
N PHE A 17 -20.03 -7.07 -1.93
CA PHE A 17 -19.81 -6.22 -3.09
C PHE A 17 -18.60 -5.28 -2.92
N ILE A 18 -18.15 -5.02 -1.68
CA ILE A 18 -17.30 -3.85 -1.38
C ILE A 18 -15.79 -4.13 -1.44
N LEU A 19 -15.31 -5.25 -0.89
CA LEU A 19 -13.93 -5.70 -1.12
C LEU A 19 -13.73 -6.15 -2.58
N ASN A 20 -14.74 -6.81 -3.15
CA ASN A 20 -14.75 -7.17 -4.58
C ASN A 20 -14.72 -5.94 -5.49
N LEU A 21 -15.43 -4.84 -5.15
CA LEU A 21 -15.26 -3.59 -5.90
C LEU A 21 -13.87 -3.02 -5.68
N SER A 22 -13.35 -2.92 -4.45
CA SER A 22 -12.03 -2.32 -4.21
C SER A 22 -10.93 -3.04 -4.96
N LEU A 23 -10.88 -4.38 -4.88
CA LEU A 23 -9.88 -5.18 -5.59
C LEU A 23 -10.05 -5.13 -7.11
N ASN A 24 -11.28 -5.23 -7.62
CA ASN A 24 -11.52 -5.05 -9.06
C ASN A 24 -11.26 -3.61 -9.52
N THR A 25 -11.37 -2.62 -8.64
CA THR A 25 -11.09 -1.21 -8.96
C THR A 25 -9.61 -0.88 -8.94
N VAL A 26 -8.88 -1.37 -7.94
CA VAL A 26 -7.44 -1.22 -7.84
C VAL A 26 -6.75 -1.95 -8.99
N PHE A 27 -7.26 -3.13 -9.40
CA PHE A 27 -6.50 -4.02 -10.27
C PHE A 27 -7.02 -4.29 -11.70
N HIS A 28 -8.26 -3.97 -12.12
CA HIS A 28 -8.71 -4.40 -13.46
C HIS A 28 -8.12 -3.64 -14.66
N ASN A 29 -7.72 -4.42 -15.67
CA ASN A 29 -7.05 -4.01 -16.92
C ASN A 29 -7.88 -3.10 -17.84
N CYS A 30 -7.20 -2.10 -18.39
CA CYS A 30 -7.66 -1.18 -19.44
C CYS A 30 -7.60 -1.78 -20.87
N GLU A 31 -7.22 -3.05 -21.00
CA GLU A 31 -6.93 -3.66 -22.31
C GLU A 31 -8.14 -4.26 -23.03
N ARG A 32 -9.23 -4.65 -22.34
CA ARG A 32 -10.43 -5.21 -23.01
C ARG A 32 -11.15 -4.21 -23.91
N ALA A 33 -11.03 -2.91 -23.65
CA ALA A 33 -11.66 -1.87 -24.47
C ALA A 33 -10.98 -1.67 -25.84
N ARG A 34 -9.74 -2.16 -26.04
CA ARG A 34 -9.04 -2.07 -27.33
C ARG A 34 -9.35 -3.25 -28.25
N ASP A 35 -9.47 -4.47 -27.73
CA ASP A 35 -9.74 -5.64 -28.56
C ASP A 35 -11.18 -5.70 -29.09
N GLU A 36 -12.18 -5.24 -28.32
CA GLU A 36 -13.55 -5.12 -28.82
C GLU A 36 -13.69 -4.04 -29.91
N SER A 37 -12.80 -3.04 -29.93
CA SER A 37 -12.77 -2.00 -30.97
C SER A 37 -12.14 -2.45 -32.30
N ARG A 38 -11.34 -3.53 -32.28
CA ARG A 38 -10.79 -4.17 -33.49
C ARG A 38 -11.73 -5.20 -34.10
N SER A 39 -12.56 -5.86 -33.29
CA SER A 39 -13.51 -6.88 -33.73
C SER A 39 -14.82 -6.32 -34.30
N ASN A 40 -15.15 -5.05 -34.07
CA ASN A 40 -16.46 -4.52 -34.44
C ASN A 40 -16.34 -3.27 -35.33
N ARG A 41 -15.81 -3.49 -36.53
CA ARG A 41 -15.85 -2.52 -37.63
C ARG A 41 -17.19 -2.52 -38.36
N GLU A 42 -18.30 -2.91 -37.72
CA GLU A 42 -19.61 -2.89 -38.39
C GLU A 42 -20.77 -2.90 -37.38
N ARG A 43 -20.95 -1.78 -36.65
CA ARG A 43 -22.27 -1.24 -36.28
C ARG A 43 -22.12 0.09 -35.54
N LYS A 44 -22.51 1.18 -36.21
CA LYS A 44 -22.63 2.53 -35.66
C LYS A 44 -23.80 2.62 -34.68
N ARG A 45 -23.59 3.43 -33.63
CA ARG A 45 -24.54 3.99 -32.63
C ARG A 45 -24.78 3.11 -31.39
N ASP A 46 -23.93 3.33 -30.38
CA ASP A 46 -24.21 3.37 -28.92
C ASP A 46 -23.00 2.98 -28.04
N ALA A 47 -21.79 3.40 -28.41
CA ALA A 47 -20.56 3.16 -27.65
C ALA A 47 -20.18 4.35 -26.73
N ARG A 48 -21.08 4.79 -25.82
CA ARG A 48 -20.74 5.80 -24.78
C ARG A 48 -20.68 5.27 -23.34
N SER A 49 -21.02 4.01 -23.09
CA SER A 49 -21.14 3.45 -21.74
C SER A 49 -19.94 2.58 -21.29
N GLY A 50 -19.15 2.01 -22.21
CA GLY A 50 -18.03 1.10 -21.87
C GLY A 50 -16.72 1.78 -21.44
N GLY A 51 -16.33 2.89 -22.08
CA GLY A 51 -15.07 3.59 -21.80
C GLY A 51 -15.05 4.37 -20.48
N ALA A 52 -16.21 4.82 -20.01
CA ALA A 52 -16.34 5.60 -18.78
C ALA A 52 -16.14 4.77 -17.51
N SER A 53 -16.43 3.46 -17.55
CA SER A 53 -16.18 2.58 -16.41
C SER A 53 -14.68 2.36 -16.24
N CYS A 54 -13.99 1.92 -17.29
CA CYS A 54 -12.56 1.62 -17.19
C CYS A 54 -11.70 2.84 -16.81
N SER A 55 -12.04 4.02 -17.34
CA SER A 55 -11.37 5.28 -16.99
C SER A 55 -11.52 5.69 -15.51
N LYS A 56 -12.57 5.24 -14.81
CA LYS A 56 -12.75 5.53 -13.38
C LYS A 56 -11.88 4.63 -12.49
N HIS A 57 -11.65 3.38 -12.90
CA HIS A 57 -10.93 2.41 -12.06
C HIS A 57 -9.40 2.58 -12.15
N CYS A 58 -8.89 3.18 -13.24
CA CYS A 58 -7.47 3.53 -13.36
C CYS A 58 -7.10 4.89 -12.73
N HIS A 59 -8.09 5.67 -12.26
CA HIS A 59 -7.90 7.00 -11.72
C HIS A 59 -7.49 6.94 -10.25
N PRO A 60 -6.31 7.46 -9.85
CA PRO A 60 -5.79 7.30 -8.49
C PRO A 60 -6.67 7.97 -7.43
N PHE A 61 -7.34 9.08 -7.75
CA PHE A 61 -8.29 9.71 -6.82
C PHE A 61 -9.53 8.83 -6.56
N GLU A 62 -9.99 8.07 -7.56
CA GLU A 62 -11.11 7.14 -7.34
C GLU A 62 -10.65 5.94 -6.51
N LYS A 63 -9.41 5.47 -6.69
CA LYS A 63 -8.81 4.44 -5.84
C LYS A 63 -8.72 4.91 -4.39
N ALA A 64 -8.23 6.12 -4.14
CA ALA A 64 -8.19 6.71 -2.80
C ALA A 64 -9.60 6.82 -2.19
N ARG A 65 -10.57 7.37 -2.92
CA ARG A 65 -11.96 7.54 -2.47
C ARG A 65 -12.64 6.20 -2.16
N LEU A 66 -12.46 5.20 -3.01
CA LEU A 66 -13.04 3.88 -2.81
C LEU A 66 -12.34 3.13 -1.68
N GLY A 67 -11.01 3.24 -1.60
CA GLY A 67 -10.20 2.71 -0.51
C GLY A 67 -10.68 3.22 0.85
N ASP A 68 -10.87 4.54 0.98
CA ASP A 68 -11.42 5.16 2.20
C ASP A 68 -12.83 4.64 2.54
N SER A 69 -13.72 4.54 1.55
CA SER A 69 -15.07 4.00 1.78
C SER A 69 -15.06 2.54 2.26
N VAL A 70 -14.15 1.73 1.71
CA VAL A 70 -13.98 0.32 2.10
C VAL A 70 -13.38 0.24 3.50
N ALA A 71 -12.35 1.03 3.78
CA ALA A 71 -11.70 1.10 5.08
C ALA A 71 -12.66 1.53 6.18
N SER A 72 -13.43 2.59 5.96
CA SER A 72 -14.48 3.04 6.87
C SER A 72 -15.47 1.92 7.21
N LYS A 73 -15.96 1.18 6.20
CA LYS A 73 -16.89 0.07 6.41
C LYS A 73 -16.24 -1.14 7.11
N TRP A 74 -14.95 -1.37 6.87
CA TRP A 74 -14.18 -2.39 7.58
C TRP A 74 -14.02 -2.06 9.06
N LEU A 75 -13.62 -0.83 9.37
CA LEU A 75 -13.37 -0.35 10.73
C LEU A 75 -14.68 -0.23 11.53
N GLN A 76 -15.79 0.09 10.88
CA GLN A 76 -17.14 0.05 11.49
C GLN A 76 -17.68 -1.37 11.69
N GLY A 77 -16.97 -2.41 11.25
CA GLY A 77 -17.42 -3.80 11.36
C GLY A 77 -18.52 -4.19 10.36
N THR A 78 -18.86 -3.33 9.40
CA THR A 78 -19.78 -3.69 8.30
C THR A 78 -19.17 -4.78 7.42
N ILE A 79 -17.85 -4.69 7.18
CA ILE A 79 -17.07 -5.74 6.51
C ILE A 79 -16.39 -6.60 7.57
N THR A 80 -16.89 -7.83 7.71
CA THR A 80 -16.44 -8.76 8.75
C THR A 80 -15.34 -9.71 8.28
N ARG A 81 -15.26 -9.99 6.98
CA ARG A 81 -14.31 -10.94 6.39
C ARG A 81 -13.47 -10.29 5.28
N PRO A 82 -12.15 -10.59 5.21
CA PRO A 82 -11.24 -10.02 4.20
C PRO A 82 -11.44 -10.59 2.79
N TYR A 83 -12.04 -11.76 2.67
CA TYR A 83 -12.29 -12.41 1.38
C TYR A 83 -13.50 -13.34 1.48
N ASN A 84 -14.11 -13.65 0.34
CA ASN A 84 -15.11 -14.72 0.25
C ASN A 84 -14.41 -16.07 0.04
N PRO A 85 -14.60 -17.07 0.93
CA PRO A 85 -13.99 -18.40 0.76
C PRO A 85 -14.45 -19.13 -0.52
N SER A 86 -15.65 -18.85 -1.02
CA SER A 86 -16.22 -19.49 -2.21
C SER A 86 -15.80 -18.83 -3.53
N GLN A 87 -15.03 -17.75 -3.48
CA GLN A 87 -14.53 -17.07 -4.67
C GLN A 87 -13.01 -17.11 -4.68
N ASP A 88 -12.47 -17.28 -5.89
CA ASP A 88 -11.06 -17.14 -6.17
C ASP A 88 -10.93 -16.17 -7.34
N LEU A 89 -10.70 -14.91 -7.01
CA LEU A 89 -10.49 -13.88 -8.00
C LEU A 89 -8.99 -13.74 -8.25
N PRO A 90 -8.53 -13.88 -9.50
CA PRO A 90 -7.11 -13.69 -9.80
C PRO A 90 -6.75 -12.23 -9.52
N VAL A 91 -5.67 -12.01 -8.77
CA VAL A 91 -5.10 -10.68 -8.55
C VAL A 91 -4.17 -10.36 -9.74
N PRO A 92 -4.47 -9.35 -10.57
CA PRO A 92 -3.64 -8.92 -11.68
C PRO A 92 -2.21 -8.61 -11.26
N ASP A 93 -1.25 -8.83 -12.16
CA ASP A 93 0.17 -8.58 -11.87
C ASP A 93 0.47 -7.09 -11.71
N ARG A 94 -0.27 -6.22 -12.41
CA ARG A 94 -0.12 -4.77 -12.34
C ARG A 94 -1.47 -4.08 -12.14
N PRO A 95 -1.54 -3.04 -11.29
CA PRO A 95 -2.74 -2.25 -11.13
C PRO A 95 -2.91 -1.33 -12.32
N ALA A 96 -4.16 -0.95 -12.57
CA ALA A 96 -4.45 0.00 -13.62
C ALA A 96 -3.91 1.40 -13.28
N ARG A 97 -3.40 2.09 -14.29
CA ARG A 97 -2.90 3.47 -14.22
C ARG A 97 -3.46 4.29 -15.37
N LEU A 98 -3.61 5.60 -15.15
CA LEU A 98 -4.01 6.51 -16.20
C LEU A 98 -2.92 6.61 -17.27
N THR A 99 -3.33 6.70 -18.52
CA THR A 99 -2.41 6.78 -19.67
C THR A 99 -1.60 8.07 -19.73
N ASN A 100 -2.01 9.11 -19.01
CA ASN A 100 -1.27 10.38 -18.92
C ASN A 100 -0.08 10.30 -17.94
N VAL A 101 0.01 9.27 -17.08
CA VAL A 101 1.17 9.05 -16.22
C VAL A 101 2.26 8.38 -17.04
N LYS A 102 3.27 9.15 -17.46
CA LYS A 102 4.40 8.63 -18.23
C LYS A 102 5.40 7.93 -17.30
N LEU A 103 5.49 6.61 -17.42
CA LEU A 103 6.43 5.78 -16.68
C LEU A 103 7.75 5.66 -17.46
N VAL A 104 8.87 5.92 -16.79
CA VAL A 104 10.22 5.79 -17.34
C VAL A 104 11.10 4.99 -16.38
N SER A 105 12.22 4.46 -16.87
CA SER A 105 13.18 3.77 -16.00
C SER A 105 13.81 4.75 -14.99
N PRO A 106 14.23 4.28 -13.80
CA PRO A 106 14.91 5.13 -12.81
C PRO A 106 16.13 5.88 -13.36
N SER A 107 16.85 5.29 -14.32
CA SER A 107 18.02 5.91 -14.98
C SER A 107 17.66 7.11 -15.88
N LEU A 108 16.42 7.19 -16.34
CA LEU A 108 15.91 8.27 -17.20
C LEU A 108 15.12 9.31 -16.42
N MET A 109 15.01 9.16 -15.10
CA MET A 109 14.28 10.11 -14.26
C MET A 109 15.02 11.45 -14.18
N PRO A 110 14.32 12.59 -14.39
CA PRO A 110 14.89 13.90 -14.14
C PRO A 110 15.33 14.03 -12.68
N LYS A 111 16.40 14.81 -12.44
CA LYS A 111 16.83 15.13 -11.07
C LYS A 111 15.77 15.99 -10.38
N LEU A 112 15.31 15.58 -9.21
CA LEU A 112 14.27 16.28 -8.43
C LEU A 112 14.72 17.65 -7.89
N GLY A 113 16.03 17.90 -7.74
CA GLY A 113 16.56 19.15 -7.20
C GLY A 113 16.55 19.23 -5.67
N LYS A 114 16.57 20.45 -5.12
CA LYS A 114 16.69 20.73 -3.67
C LYS A 114 15.53 21.58 -3.10
N ALA A 115 14.36 21.58 -3.74
CA ALA A 115 13.19 22.39 -3.37
C ALA A 115 13.39 23.93 -3.36
N GLY A 116 14.54 24.45 -3.79
CA GLY A 116 14.79 25.90 -3.84
C GLY A 116 13.96 26.62 -4.90
N SER A 117 13.80 26.04 -6.09
CA SER A 117 12.98 26.59 -7.18
C SER A 117 11.59 25.95 -7.24
N LEU A 118 10.61 26.66 -7.81
CA LEU A 118 9.25 26.14 -8.01
C LEU A 118 9.24 24.81 -8.78
N GLN A 119 10.04 24.70 -9.85
CA GLN A 119 10.13 23.47 -10.64
C GLN A 119 10.63 22.29 -9.80
N SER A 120 11.61 22.51 -8.91
CA SER A 120 12.11 21.47 -8.02
C SER A 120 11.09 21.07 -6.95
N ARG A 121 10.29 22.02 -6.43
CA ARG A 121 9.19 21.73 -5.49
C ARG A 121 8.12 20.89 -6.17
N GLN A 122 7.67 21.31 -7.35
CA GLN A 122 6.70 20.56 -8.15
C GLN A 122 7.18 19.14 -8.46
N ALA A 123 8.45 18.97 -8.82
CA ALA A 123 9.02 17.65 -9.10
C ALA A 123 9.05 16.74 -7.86
N ILE A 124 9.48 17.26 -6.71
CA ILE A 124 9.49 16.49 -5.46
C ILE A 124 8.07 16.12 -5.04
N VAL A 125 7.14 17.08 -4.98
CA VAL A 125 5.75 16.82 -4.58
C VAL A 125 5.08 15.84 -5.56
N HIS A 126 5.27 16.00 -6.87
CA HIS A 126 4.74 15.05 -7.85
C HIS A 126 5.28 13.63 -7.65
N SER A 127 6.58 13.49 -7.37
CA SER A 127 7.18 12.19 -7.05
C SER A 127 6.56 11.57 -5.81
N LEU A 128 6.29 12.35 -4.76
CA LEU A 128 5.63 11.86 -3.53
C LEU A 128 4.19 11.43 -3.81
N VAL A 129 3.41 12.24 -4.56
CA VAL A 129 2.06 11.85 -5.00
C VAL A 129 2.09 10.52 -5.77
N HIS A 130 3.11 10.29 -6.59
CA HIS A 130 3.26 9.03 -7.30
C HIS A 130 3.56 7.85 -6.37
N THR A 131 4.41 8.06 -5.37
CA THR A 131 4.72 7.07 -4.33
C THR A 131 3.45 6.69 -3.57
N GLU A 132 2.66 7.65 -3.08
CA GLU A 132 1.45 7.32 -2.30
C GLU A 132 0.42 6.62 -3.16
N SER A 133 0.34 6.99 -4.45
CA SER A 133 -0.52 6.27 -5.39
C SER A 133 -0.11 4.80 -5.50
N TRP A 134 1.17 4.45 -5.42
CA TRP A 134 1.62 3.05 -5.37
C TRP A 134 1.35 2.41 -4.02
N ALA A 135 1.56 3.13 -2.92
CA ALA A 135 1.33 2.63 -1.57
C ALA A 135 -0.13 2.20 -1.34
N ILE A 136 -1.10 2.94 -1.92
CA ILE A 136 -2.51 2.51 -1.98
C ILE A 136 -2.64 1.12 -2.61
N ASP A 137 -2.09 0.92 -3.81
CA ASP A 137 -2.22 -0.37 -4.51
C ASP A 137 -1.46 -1.50 -3.78
N LEU A 138 -0.28 -1.22 -3.22
CA LEU A 138 0.51 -2.20 -2.46
C LEU A 138 -0.24 -2.69 -1.22
N SER A 139 -0.88 -1.77 -0.50
CA SER A 139 -1.65 -2.08 0.70
C SER A 139 -2.85 -2.98 0.40
N TRP A 140 -3.52 -2.77 -0.74
CA TRP A 140 -4.59 -3.67 -1.18
C TRP A 140 -4.06 -4.98 -1.78
N ASP A 141 -2.93 -4.94 -2.50
CA ASP A 141 -2.30 -6.10 -3.14
C ASP A 141 -1.92 -7.16 -2.11
N ILE A 142 -1.29 -6.74 -1.01
CA ILE A 142 -0.81 -7.68 -0.01
C ILE A 142 -1.97 -8.44 0.67
N ILE A 143 -3.10 -7.75 0.93
CA ILE A 143 -4.32 -8.36 1.46
C ILE A 143 -4.88 -9.37 0.46
N ALA A 144 -5.04 -8.95 -0.80
CA ALA A 144 -5.69 -9.73 -1.84
C ALA A 144 -4.88 -10.98 -2.21
N ARG A 145 -3.57 -10.80 -2.42
CA ARG A 145 -2.68 -11.82 -2.96
C ARG A 145 -2.28 -12.85 -1.92
N PHE A 146 -2.11 -12.44 -0.67
CA PHE A 146 -1.56 -13.31 0.37
C PHE A 146 -2.51 -13.61 1.52
N GLY A 147 -3.49 -12.74 1.80
CA GLY A 147 -4.35 -12.90 2.99
C GLY A 147 -5.03 -14.26 3.08
N LYS A 148 -5.64 -14.72 1.97
CA LYS A 148 -6.25 -16.07 1.88
C LYS A 148 -5.21 -17.16 1.74
N LYS A 149 -4.24 -16.97 0.84
CA LYS A 149 -3.20 -17.96 0.48
C LYS A 149 -2.39 -18.41 1.71
N GLU A 150 -2.00 -17.47 2.54
CA GLU A 150 -1.15 -17.69 3.71
C GLU A 150 -1.96 -17.87 5.02
N ALA A 151 -3.28 -17.98 4.91
CA ALA A 151 -4.22 -18.07 6.04
C ALA A 151 -3.94 -17.01 7.12
N MET A 152 -3.79 -15.75 6.69
CA MET A 152 -3.47 -14.65 7.60
C MET A 152 -4.66 -14.32 8.50
N PRO A 153 -4.42 -13.95 9.77
CA PRO A 153 -5.47 -13.54 10.69
C PRO A 153 -6.13 -12.23 10.25
N ARG A 154 -7.34 -11.92 10.74
CA ARG A 154 -8.11 -10.74 10.30
C ARG A 154 -7.38 -9.43 10.63
N GLU A 155 -6.60 -9.42 11.70
CA GLU A 155 -5.81 -8.30 12.17
C GLU A 155 -4.82 -7.87 11.08
N PHE A 156 -4.23 -8.81 10.33
CA PHE A 156 -3.36 -8.52 9.18
C PHE A 156 -4.07 -7.63 8.17
N SER A 157 -5.26 -8.03 7.75
CA SER A 157 -6.07 -7.23 6.83
C SER A 157 -6.48 -5.90 7.45
N THR A 158 -6.76 -5.87 8.76
CA THR A 158 -7.15 -4.63 9.45
C THR A 158 -6.03 -3.59 9.44
N TYR A 159 -4.78 -4.01 9.62
CA TYR A 159 -3.63 -3.10 9.55
C TYR A 159 -3.47 -2.53 8.14
N PHE A 160 -3.40 -3.39 7.11
CA PHE A 160 -3.19 -2.90 5.75
C PHE A 160 -4.40 -2.14 5.18
N VAL A 161 -5.61 -2.35 5.72
CA VAL A 161 -6.77 -1.50 5.42
C VAL A 161 -6.58 -0.09 5.98
N LYS A 162 -6.01 0.07 7.18
CA LYS A 162 -5.71 1.38 7.76
C LYS A 162 -4.61 2.07 6.96
N VAL A 163 -3.51 1.37 6.68
CA VAL A 163 -2.44 1.88 5.80
C VAL A 163 -3.03 2.35 4.47
N ALA A 164 -3.81 1.51 3.78
CA ALA A 164 -4.45 1.92 2.52
C ALA A 164 -5.34 3.18 2.62
N GLN A 165 -5.96 3.42 3.77
CA GLN A 165 -6.76 4.62 4.03
C GLN A 165 -5.86 5.85 4.22
N ASP A 166 -4.78 5.70 4.99
CA ASP A 166 -3.80 6.75 5.24
C ASP A 166 -3.08 7.15 3.96
N GLU A 167 -2.61 6.18 3.17
CA GLU A 167 -2.00 6.40 1.85
C GLU A 167 -2.96 7.11 0.88
N GLY A 168 -4.24 6.73 0.91
CA GLY A 168 -5.29 7.39 0.14
C GLY A 168 -5.45 8.87 0.50
N ARG A 169 -5.35 9.19 1.78
CA ARG A 169 -5.41 10.56 2.30
C ARG A 169 -4.13 11.32 1.98
N HIS A 170 -2.95 10.74 2.19
CA HIS A 170 -1.66 11.35 1.82
C HIS A 170 -1.62 11.71 0.34
N PHE A 171 -1.98 10.76 -0.53
CA PHE A 171 -2.12 10.99 -1.96
C PHE A 171 -3.00 12.21 -2.25
N SER A 172 -4.17 12.27 -1.62
CA SER A 172 -5.15 13.32 -1.86
C SER A 172 -4.65 14.70 -1.40
N LEU A 173 -4.02 14.77 -0.23
CA LEU A 173 -3.44 16.00 0.33
C LEU A 173 -2.25 16.50 -0.50
N LEU A 174 -1.33 15.61 -0.85
CA LEU A 174 -0.17 15.96 -1.68
C LEU A 174 -0.59 16.34 -3.10
N ALA A 175 -1.60 15.69 -3.68
CA ALA A 175 -2.13 16.04 -4.99
C ALA A 175 -2.82 17.41 -4.98
N ALA A 176 -3.53 17.75 -3.89
CA ALA A 176 -4.07 19.09 -3.69
C ALA A 176 -2.93 20.12 -3.59
N ARG A 177 -1.89 19.84 -2.78
CA ARG A 177 -0.72 20.73 -2.65
C ARG A 177 0.01 20.93 -3.97
N LEU A 178 0.18 19.87 -4.76
CA LEU A 178 0.78 19.95 -6.09
C LEU A 178 0.00 20.87 -7.04
N LYS A 179 -1.33 20.89 -6.91
CA LYS A 179 -2.22 21.79 -7.67
C LYS A 179 -2.05 23.25 -7.25
N GLU A 180 -1.92 23.51 -5.96
CA GLU A 180 -1.63 24.86 -5.43
C GLU A 180 -0.28 25.39 -5.95
N LEU A 181 0.71 24.51 -6.08
CA LEU A 181 2.00 24.83 -6.71
C LEU A 181 1.92 24.99 -8.24
N GLY A 182 0.74 24.90 -8.86
CA GLY A 182 0.52 25.11 -10.29
C GLY A 182 0.87 23.91 -11.18
N SER A 183 0.90 22.70 -10.63
CA SER A 183 1.13 21.45 -11.38
C SER A 183 -0.01 20.45 -11.16
N SER A 184 0.12 19.22 -11.66
CA SER A 184 -0.87 18.16 -11.43
C SER A 184 -0.24 16.78 -11.53
N TYR A 185 -0.90 15.78 -10.93
CA TYR A 185 -0.44 14.40 -11.04
C TYR A 185 -0.48 13.92 -12.50
N GLY A 186 0.62 13.29 -12.94
CA GLY A 186 0.84 12.93 -14.34
C GLY A 186 1.45 14.04 -15.23
N ALA A 187 1.64 15.26 -14.73
CA ALA A 187 2.30 16.34 -15.50
C ALA A 187 3.81 16.09 -15.71
N LEU A 188 4.44 15.36 -14.80
CA LEU A 188 5.85 14.96 -14.86
C LEU A 188 5.96 13.44 -15.02
N PRO A 189 7.07 12.92 -15.59
CA PRO A 189 7.33 11.49 -15.66
C PRO A 189 7.54 10.91 -14.25
N ALA A 190 7.25 9.62 -14.09
CA ALA A 190 7.45 8.88 -12.86
C ALA A 190 8.09 7.51 -13.16
N HIS A 191 8.42 6.73 -12.12
CA HIS A 191 9.07 5.42 -12.26
C HIS A 191 8.35 4.33 -11.47
N ASP A 192 8.50 3.08 -11.91
CA ASP A 192 7.82 1.92 -11.33
C ASP A 192 8.61 1.18 -10.24
N GLY A 193 9.69 1.77 -9.71
CA GLY A 193 10.62 1.08 -8.82
C GLY A 193 9.98 0.32 -7.65
N LEU A 194 8.95 0.87 -7.00
CA LEU A 194 8.20 0.17 -5.94
C LEU A 194 7.45 -1.04 -6.50
N TRP A 195 6.71 -0.88 -7.60
CA TRP A 195 5.96 -1.98 -8.18
C TRP A 195 6.84 -3.07 -8.81
N ASP A 196 8.02 -2.72 -9.29
CA ASP A 196 8.99 -3.70 -9.78
C ASP A 196 9.48 -4.62 -8.63
N SER A 197 9.72 -4.05 -7.44
CA SER A 197 10.01 -4.82 -6.22
C SER A 197 8.81 -5.66 -5.75
N ALA A 198 7.59 -5.14 -5.90
CA ALA A 198 6.37 -5.89 -5.67
C ALA A 198 6.24 -7.11 -6.60
N ILE A 199 6.45 -6.94 -7.91
CA ILE A 199 6.44 -8.06 -8.88
C ILE A 199 7.47 -9.12 -8.47
N ALA A 200 8.70 -8.71 -8.14
CA ALA A 200 9.78 -9.61 -7.75
C ALA A 200 9.47 -10.43 -6.49
N THR A 201 8.61 -9.92 -5.60
CA THR A 201 8.21 -10.57 -4.34
C THR A 201 6.79 -11.13 -4.38
N SER A 202 6.10 -11.08 -5.51
CA SER A 202 4.67 -11.46 -5.67
C SER A 202 4.32 -12.90 -5.27
N LYS A 203 5.30 -13.78 -5.15
CA LYS A 203 5.11 -15.20 -4.81
C LYS A 203 5.36 -15.52 -3.33
N ASP A 204 5.97 -14.61 -2.58
CA ASP A 204 6.43 -14.82 -1.21
C ASP A 204 6.02 -13.63 -0.32
N LEU A 205 5.07 -13.86 0.59
CA LEU A 205 4.58 -12.84 1.52
C LEU A 205 5.68 -12.32 2.44
N LEU A 206 6.59 -13.18 2.89
CA LEU A 206 7.66 -12.76 3.78
C LEU A 206 8.65 -11.85 3.05
N ALA A 207 8.96 -12.17 1.80
CA ALA A 207 9.74 -11.29 0.93
C ALA A 207 9.01 -9.96 0.68
N ARG A 208 7.69 -10.00 0.43
CA ARG A 208 6.89 -8.79 0.23
C ARG A 208 6.92 -7.86 1.44
N LEU A 209 6.73 -8.40 2.65
CA LEU A 209 6.78 -7.62 3.89
C LEU A 209 8.16 -7.03 4.12
N ALA A 210 9.23 -7.81 3.94
CA ALA A 210 10.59 -7.32 4.17
C ALA A 210 10.97 -6.18 3.22
N ILE A 211 10.65 -6.31 1.93
CA ILE A 211 11.08 -5.34 0.93
C ILE A 211 10.17 -4.11 0.90
N GLU A 212 8.86 -4.29 0.77
CA GLU A 212 7.94 -3.16 0.64
C GLU A 212 7.68 -2.53 2.00
N HIS A 213 7.20 -3.31 2.97
CA HIS A 213 6.67 -2.76 4.22
C HIS A 213 7.71 -2.58 5.33
N CYS A 214 8.98 -2.94 5.10
CA CYS A 214 10.07 -2.61 6.01
C CYS A 214 11.13 -1.75 5.31
N VAL A 215 11.77 -2.25 4.24
CA VAL A 215 12.87 -1.51 3.59
C VAL A 215 12.40 -0.22 2.93
N HIS A 216 11.33 -0.25 2.12
CA HIS A 216 10.88 0.97 1.44
C HIS A 216 10.25 1.97 2.40
N GLU A 217 9.40 1.53 3.35
CA GLU A 217 8.80 2.44 4.35
C GLU A 217 9.87 3.20 5.13
N ALA A 218 10.86 2.48 5.64
CA ALA A 218 11.81 3.11 6.53
C ALA A 218 12.91 3.88 5.78
N ARG A 219 13.14 3.56 4.50
CA ARG A 219 13.84 4.47 3.59
C ARG A 219 13.04 5.76 3.36
N GLY A 220 11.71 5.69 3.31
CA GLY A 220 10.83 6.85 3.31
C GLY A 220 11.06 7.71 4.55
N LEU A 221 11.02 7.09 5.74
CA LEU A 221 11.30 7.74 7.03
C LEU A 221 12.69 8.38 7.09
N ASP A 222 13.73 7.75 6.53
CA ASP A 222 15.08 8.33 6.48
C ASP A 222 15.17 9.60 5.60
N VAL A 223 14.38 9.65 4.53
CA VAL A 223 14.47 10.71 3.50
C VAL A 223 13.55 11.88 3.82
N LEU A 224 12.43 11.64 4.49
CA LEU A 224 11.42 12.65 4.80
C LEU A 224 11.97 13.84 5.61
N PRO A 225 12.73 13.68 6.71
CA PRO A 225 13.26 14.82 7.49
C PRO A 225 14.16 15.75 6.65
N THR A 226 14.99 15.17 5.79
CA THR A 226 15.82 15.95 4.86
C THR A 226 14.96 16.68 3.83
N THR A 227 13.87 16.06 3.39
CA THR A 227 12.94 16.65 2.42
C THR A 227 12.16 17.81 3.04
N VAL A 228 11.65 17.65 4.27
CA VAL A 228 11.03 18.72 5.08
C VAL A 228 11.99 19.91 5.22
N SER A 229 13.24 19.67 5.61
CA SER A 229 14.24 20.73 5.73
C SER A 229 14.47 21.48 4.42
N ARG A 230 14.49 20.78 3.28
CA ARG A 230 14.63 21.42 1.95
C ARG A 230 13.45 22.34 1.63
N PHE A 231 12.22 21.93 1.92
CA PHE A 231 11.04 22.78 1.69
C PHE A 231 11.04 24.01 2.60
N ARG A 232 11.33 23.85 3.90
CA ARG A 232 11.49 24.98 4.83
C ARG A 232 12.56 25.97 4.37
N ASN A 233 13.74 25.47 4.01
CA ASN A 233 14.83 26.32 3.50
C ASN A 233 14.49 26.99 2.15
N GLY A 234 13.56 26.40 1.39
CA GLY A 234 13.00 27.01 0.18
C GLY A 234 11.92 28.06 0.48
N GLY A 235 11.44 28.18 1.71
CA GLY A 235 10.31 29.05 2.07
C GLY A 235 8.95 28.48 1.65
N ASP A 236 8.81 27.16 1.59
CA ASP A 236 7.53 26.46 1.38
C ASP A 236 7.15 25.70 2.64
N ASP A 237 6.75 26.46 3.66
CA ASP A 237 6.40 25.92 4.98
C ASP A 237 5.12 25.07 4.95
N ASP A 238 4.16 25.38 4.06
CA ASP A 238 2.93 24.59 3.92
C ASP A 238 3.25 23.14 3.51
N THR A 239 4.12 22.95 2.51
CA THR A 239 4.52 21.60 2.07
C THR A 239 5.33 20.92 3.17
N ALA A 240 6.22 21.64 3.85
CA ALA A 240 7.01 21.09 4.94
C ALA A 240 6.14 20.61 6.11
N ASP A 241 5.16 21.40 6.53
CA ASP A 241 4.24 21.08 7.62
C ASP A 241 3.32 19.91 7.27
N LEU A 242 2.85 19.82 6.02
CA LEU A 242 2.10 18.66 5.53
C LEU A 242 2.92 17.36 5.65
N LEU A 243 4.18 17.40 5.20
CA LEU A 243 5.06 16.23 5.25
C LEU A 243 5.43 15.84 6.69
N GLU A 244 5.71 16.82 7.55
CA GLU A 244 6.16 16.56 8.92
C GLU A 244 5.00 16.12 9.85
N ARG A 245 3.86 16.81 9.79
CA ARG A 245 2.78 16.61 10.76
C ARG A 245 1.79 15.52 10.36
N VAL A 246 1.68 15.23 9.07
CA VAL A 246 0.72 14.25 8.55
C VAL A 246 1.44 13.01 8.06
N VAL A 247 2.23 13.14 6.99
CA VAL A 247 2.85 11.98 6.34
C VAL A 247 3.82 11.28 7.29
N TYR A 248 4.85 11.98 7.76
CA TYR A 248 5.90 11.39 8.60
C TYR A 248 5.37 10.77 9.90
N ALA A 249 4.40 11.42 10.55
CA ALA A 249 3.81 10.91 11.79
C ALA A 249 3.10 9.56 11.59
N GLU A 250 2.48 9.36 10.44
CA GLU A 250 1.69 8.17 10.12
C GLU A 250 2.59 7.05 9.57
N GLU A 251 3.63 7.39 8.80
CA GLU A 251 4.63 6.45 8.26
C GLU A 251 5.35 5.61 9.33
N ILE A 252 5.52 6.16 10.55
CA ILE A 252 6.11 5.42 11.67
C ILE A 252 5.26 4.18 11.98
N THR A 253 3.94 4.32 11.97
CA THR A 253 3.02 3.21 12.24
C THR A 253 2.92 2.23 11.08
N HIS A 254 3.11 2.69 9.84
CA HIS A 254 3.16 1.84 8.65
C HIS A 254 4.37 0.90 8.70
N CYS A 255 5.55 1.45 8.98
CA CYS A 255 6.78 0.69 9.15
C CYS A 255 6.67 -0.33 10.31
N ALA A 256 6.10 0.08 11.45
CA ALA A 256 5.86 -0.81 12.59
C ALA A 256 4.97 -2.01 12.21
N ALA A 257 3.94 -1.79 11.38
CA ALA A 257 3.06 -2.84 10.90
C ALA A 257 3.80 -3.88 10.04
N GLY A 258 4.68 -3.44 9.13
CA GLY A 258 5.51 -4.34 8.32
C GLY A 258 6.39 -5.24 9.20
N VAL A 259 7.06 -4.65 10.19
CA VAL A 259 7.89 -5.37 11.17
C VAL A 259 7.08 -6.38 11.97
N LYS A 260 5.90 -5.99 12.47
CA LYS A 260 5.00 -6.87 13.25
C LYS A 260 4.66 -8.15 12.46
N TRP A 261 4.24 -8.00 11.21
CA TRP A 261 3.83 -9.15 10.39
C TRP A 261 5.00 -9.99 9.87
N LEU A 262 6.15 -9.37 9.63
CA LEU A 262 7.39 -10.09 9.35
C LEU A 262 7.77 -11.01 10.51
N LYS A 263 7.81 -10.46 11.75
CA LYS A 263 8.07 -11.23 12.98
C LYS A 263 7.06 -12.36 13.14
N TYR A 264 5.77 -12.06 12.97
CA TYR A 264 4.69 -13.04 13.06
C TYR A 264 4.95 -14.25 12.14
N LEU A 265 5.27 -14.02 10.87
CA LEU A 265 5.52 -15.09 9.91
C LEU A 265 6.77 -15.91 10.23
N CYS A 266 7.85 -15.25 10.66
CA CYS A 266 9.07 -15.93 11.08
C CYS A 266 8.83 -16.88 12.26
N LEU A 267 8.11 -16.41 13.27
CA LEU A 267 7.79 -17.20 14.47
C LEU A 267 6.77 -18.31 14.16
N ARG A 268 5.77 -18.02 13.33
CA ARG A 268 4.77 -19.00 12.87
C ARG A 268 5.40 -20.19 12.17
N SER A 269 6.43 -19.98 11.34
CA SER A 269 7.17 -21.07 10.70
C SER A 269 7.90 -21.99 11.68
N ARG A 270 8.27 -21.49 12.87
CA ARG A 270 9.01 -22.26 13.88
C ARG A 270 8.09 -23.12 14.74
N ASN A 271 6.89 -22.63 15.05
CA ASN A 271 5.96 -23.36 15.90
C ASN A 271 4.49 -23.13 15.47
N PRO A 272 3.94 -23.99 14.59
CA PRO A 272 2.57 -23.85 14.10
C PRO A 272 1.48 -23.89 15.19
N SER A 273 1.77 -24.39 16.39
CA SER A 273 0.82 -24.44 17.51
C SER A 273 0.79 -23.17 18.37
N LEU A 274 1.73 -22.23 18.20
CA LEU A 274 1.80 -20.97 18.95
C LEU A 274 0.83 -19.90 18.40
N TYR A 275 -0.36 -20.34 17.98
CA TYR A 275 -1.35 -19.58 17.21
C TYR A 275 -2.20 -18.64 18.08
N GLN A 276 -2.31 -18.91 19.38
CA GLN A 276 -3.16 -18.14 20.29
C GLN A 276 -2.38 -17.11 21.11
N ASP A 277 -1.09 -17.33 21.34
CA ASP A 277 -0.34 -16.49 22.29
C ASP A 277 0.14 -15.17 21.65
N ILE A 278 0.62 -15.17 20.40
CA ILE A 278 1.25 -13.97 19.80
C ILE A 278 0.26 -12.80 19.62
N LEU A 279 -1.02 -13.07 19.35
CA LEU A 279 -2.04 -12.03 19.26
C LEU A 279 -2.46 -11.47 20.63
N ALA A 280 -2.15 -12.18 21.72
CA ALA A 280 -2.38 -11.75 23.11
C ALA A 280 -1.14 -11.07 23.75
N LEU A 281 0.02 -11.07 23.09
CA LEU A 281 1.30 -10.56 23.61
C LEU A 281 1.48 -9.04 23.51
N GLU A 282 0.40 -8.27 23.69
CA GLU A 282 0.53 -6.88 24.15
C GLU A 282 0.25 -6.78 25.67
N GLU A 283 -0.15 -7.87 26.36
CA GLU A 283 -0.47 -7.83 27.81
C GLU A 283 0.27 -8.85 28.71
N SER A 284 1.13 -9.74 28.20
CA SER A 284 1.87 -10.69 29.06
C SER A 284 3.36 -10.80 28.71
N GLU A 285 4.10 -9.74 28.98
CA GLU A 285 5.58 -9.75 29.04
C GLU A 285 6.13 -10.57 30.23
N ALA A 286 5.27 -11.10 31.10
CA ALA A 286 5.63 -11.64 32.40
C ALA A 286 6.15 -13.11 32.43
N GLY A 287 6.53 -13.71 31.29
CA GLY A 287 6.82 -15.17 31.25
C GLY A 287 7.90 -15.69 30.31
N ARG A 288 8.50 -14.87 29.42
CA ARG A 288 9.60 -15.33 28.56
C ARG A 288 10.95 -14.96 29.18
N SER A 289 11.88 -15.91 29.22
CA SER A 289 13.27 -15.62 29.58
C SER A 289 13.87 -14.68 28.53
N GLU A 290 14.52 -13.61 29.01
CA GLU A 290 15.23 -12.59 28.20
C GLU A 290 16.14 -13.22 27.13
N THR A 291 16.84 -14.32 27.47
CA THR A 291 17.71 -15.07 26.56
C THR A 291 16.98 -15.74 25.39
N GLN A 292 15.71 -16.11 25.55
CA GLN A 292 14.92 -16.71 24.48
C GLN A 292 14.39 -15.65 23.50
N MET A 293 14.01 -14.48 24.01
CA MET A 293 13.55 -13.35 23.19
C MET A 293 14.67 -12.77 22.32
N ASP A 294 15.90 -12.72 22.85
CA ASP A 294 17.07 -12.26 22.10
C ASP A 294 17.39 -13.20 20.93
N LYS A 295 17.32 -14.52 21.14
CA LYS A 295 17.54 -15.51 20.07
C LYS A 295 16.46 -15.44 19.00
N GLU A 296 15.19 -15.32 19.38
CA GLU A 296 14.07 -15.15 18.45
C GLU A 296 14.24 -13.90 17.59
N SER A 297 14.65 -12.78 18.20
CA SER A 297 14.89 -11.53 17.49
C SER A 297 16.07 -11.65 16.52
N GLU A 298 17.16 -12.29 16.93
CA GLU A 298 18.33 -12.52 16.08
C GLU A 298 18.01 -13.38 14.84
N GLU A 299 17.20 -14.45 15.00
CA GLU A 299 16.75 -15.28 13.88
C GLU A 299 15.91 -14.47 12.87
N VAL A 300 14.98 -13.63 13.36
CA VAL A 300 14.18 -12.74 12.50
C VAL A 300 15.07 -11.78 11.74
N ILE A 301 16.04 -11.16 12.43
CA ILE A 301 17.01 -10.23 11.85
C ILE A 301 17.82 -10.94 10.74
N GLN A 302 18.35 -12.14 11.00
CA GLN A 302 19.12 -12.89 10.01
C GLN A 302 18.29 -13.25 8.77
N LYS A 303 17.04 -13.68 8.96
CA LYS A 303 16.13 -13.99 7.86
C LYS A 303 15.77 -12.75 7.05
N PHE A 304 15.51 -11.63 7.72
CA PHE A 304 15.31 -10.34 7.07
C PHE A 304 16.50 -9.97 6.18
N HIS A 305 17.73 -9.97 6.72
CA HIS A 305 18.94 -9.66 5.96
C HIS A 305 19.18 -10.62 4.79
N ALA A 306 18.81 -11.90 4.91
CA ALA A 306 18.92 -12.86 3.81
C ALA A 306 17.93 -12.55 2.67
N ILE A 307 16.69 -12.18 3.01
CA ILE A 307 15.66 -11.78 2.04
C ILE A 307 16.08 -10.48 1.35
N VAL A 308 16.52 -9.48 2.13
CA VAL A 308 16.96 -8.18 1.60
C VAL A 308 18.11 -8.35 0.62
N ARG A 309 19.13 -9.18 0.94
CA ARG A 309 20.23 -9.47 0.01
C ARG A 309 19.79 -10.14 -1.29
N THR A 310 18.73 -10.95 -1.23
CA THR A 310 18.20 -11.67 -2.40
C THR A 310 17.39 -10.76 -3.31
N HIS A 311 16.52 -9.94 -2.72
CA HIS A 311 15.46 -9.23 -3.44
C HIS A 311 15.71 -7.72 -3.61
N PHE A 312 16.58 -7.10 -2.80
CA PHE A 312 16.87 -5.67 -2.89
C PHE A 312 18.22 -5.41 -3.57
N ARG A 313 18.24 -4.46 -4.52
CA ARG A 313 19.43 -4.10 -5.31
C ARG A 313 19.87 -2.65 -5.12
N GLY A 314 19.17 -1.88 -4.31
CA GLY A 314 19.50 -0.48 -4.03
C GLY A 314 20.54 -0.32 -2.91
N PRO A 315 21.06 0.91 -2.71
CA PRO A 315 21.88 1.21 -1.54
C PRO A 315 21.03 1.06 -0.27
N LEU A 316 21.53 0.28 0.67
CA LEU A 316 20.98 0.10 2.01
C LEU A 316 21.86 0.83 3.01
N LYS A 317 21.24 1.65 3.86
CA LYS A 317 21.92 2.28 5.00
C LYS A 317 21.74 1.39 6.24
N PRO A 318 22.55 1.60 7.29
CA PRO A 318 22.23 1.05 8.61
C PRO A 318 20.86 1.57 9.08
N PRO A 319 20.07 0.75 9.80
CA PRO A 319 20.41 -0.58 10.30
C PRO A 319 20.08 -1.76 9.36
N PHE A 320 19.67 -1.50 8.12
CA PHE A 320 19.15 -2.51 7.17
C PHE A 320 20.23 -3.31 6.46
N ASN A 321 21.46 -2.82 6.46
CA ASN A 321 22.64 -3.49 5.91
C ASN A 321 23.53 -4.14 7.00
N GLU A 322 23.25 -3.88 8.28
CA GLU A 322 24.08 -4.32 9.41
C GLU A 322 23.26 -5.13 10.42
N SER A 323 23.75 -6.32 10.77
CA SER A 323 23.04 -7.22 11.71
C SER A 323 22.98 -6.69 13.14
N LYS A 324 23.94 -5.84 13.54
CA LYS A 324 24.10 -5.38 14.92
C LYS A 324 23.25 -4.17 15.30
N GLU A 325 22.76 -3.40 14.33
CA GLU A 325 22.04 -2.14 14.56
C GLU A 325 20.52 -2.26 14.36
N SER A 326 20.00 -3.45 14.06
CA SER A 326 18.57 -3.70 13.86
C SER A 326 17.73 -3.62 15.16
N CYS A 327 17.89 -2.55 15.95
CA CYS A 327 17.18 -2.32 17.22
C CYS A 327 15.66 -2.14 17.04
N TRP A 328 15.23 -1.58 15.92
CA TRP A 328 13.84 -1.46 15.49
C TRP A 328 13.11 -2.80 15.21
N LEU A 329 13.86 -3.91 15.07
CA LEU A 329 13.29 -5.26 15.06
C LEU A 329 13.24 -5.87 16.47
N ARG A 330 13.66 -5.17 17.53
CA ARG A 330 13.57 -5.66 18.91
C ARG A 330 12.24 -5.22 19.56
N PRO A 331 11.71 -5.97 20.54
CA PRO A 331 10.41 -5.66 21.16
C PRO A 331 10.33 -4.29 21.84
N SER A 332 11.45 -3.77 22.34
CA SER A 332 11.50 -2.55 23.17
C SER A 332 11.50 -1.22 22.41
N VAL A 333 11.33 -1.23 21.07
CA VAL A 333 11.47 -0.04 20.21
C VAL A 333 10.23 0.23 19.35
N VAL A 334 9.21 -0.66 19.35
CA VAL A 334 7.98 -0.51 18.55
C VAL A 334 6.76 -0.35 19.44
#